data_AF-A0A5E6NMX5-F1
#
_entry.id   AF-A0A5E6NMX5-F1
#
_cell.length_a   1.000
_cell.length_b   1.000
_cell.length_c   1.000
_cell.angle_alpha   90.00
_cell.angle_beta   90.00
_cell.angle_gamma   90.00
#
_symmetry.space_group_name_H-M   'P 1'
#
loop_
_entity.id
_entity.type
_entity.pdbx_description
1 polymer ?
#
loop_
_entity_poly.entity_id
_entity_poly.type
_entity_poly.pdbx_seq_one_letter_code
_entity_poly.pdbx_strand_id
1 'polypeptide(L)' 'MGGGKGTNFNPVFDYIDTQDSACDVVIYFTDAKGVFPKAEPNYPVMWLIKGKEQTPWGTRIQLN' A
#
# COMPACT_ATOMS: atom_id res chain seq x y z
N MET A 1 6.88 -5.14 -25.16
CA MET A 1 5.93 -4.18 -24.55
C MET A 1 6.26 -4.10 -23.06
N GLY A 2 7.22 -3.24 -22.70
CA GLY A 2 7.80 -3.19 -21.36
C GLY A 2 6.82 -2.61 -20.33
N GLY A 3 6.68 -3.27 -19.17
CA GLY A 3 5.86 -2.85 -18.02
C GLY A 3 6.43 -1.63 -17.29
N GLY A 4 6.64 -0.53 -18.01
CA GLY A 4 7.28 0.69 -17.53
C GLY A 4 6.29 1.75 -17.04
N LYS A 5 5.32 1.38 -16.20
CA LYS A 5 4.53 2.36 -15.43
C LYS A 5 4.59 1.88 -13.99
N GLY A 6 5.11 2.74 -13.09
CA GLY A 6 5.30 2.38 -11.68
C GLY A 6 4.04 1.81 -11.03
N THR A 7 4.21 1.23 -9.85
CA THR A 7 3.11 0.55 -9.16
C THR A 7 1.98 1.53 -8.83
N ASN A 8 0.73 1.18 -9.14
CA ASN A 8 -0.42 1.88 -8.59
C ASN A 8 -0.98 1.05 -7.45
N PHE A 9 -0.96 1.58 -6.22
CA PHE A 9 -1.43 0.86 -5.03
C PHE A 9 -2.95 0.98 -4.83
N ASN A 10 -3.62 1.97 -5.44
CA ASN A 10 -5.07 2.21 -5.27
C ASN A 10 -5.98 0.98 -5.51
N PRO A 11 -5.74 0.11 -6.51
CA PRO A 11 -6.68 -0.97 -6.83
C PRO A 11 -7.00 -1.95 -5.69
N VAL A 12 -6.10 -2.15 -4.73
CA VAL A 12 -6.39 -3.01 -3.56
C VAL A 12 -7.32 -2.30 -2.58
N PHE A 13 -7.15 -1.00 -2.37
CA PHE A 13 -8.02 -0.19 -1.52
C PHE A 13 -9.41 -0.08 -2.16
N ASP A 14 -9.46 0.19 -3.46
CA ASP A 14 -10.72 0.22 -4.24
C ASP A 14 -11.49 -1.11 -4.10
N TYR A 15 -10.79 -2.25 -4.11
CA TYR A 15 -11.43 -3.57 -3.93
C TYR A 15 -11.90 -3.81 -2.49
N ILE A 16 -11.16 -3.34 -1.49
CA ILE A 16 -11.56 -3.47 -0.07
C ILE A 16 -12.83 -2.64 0.18
N ASP A 17 -12.91 -1.45 -0.39
CA ASP A 17 -14.08 -0.56 -0.27
C ASP A 17 -15.36 -1.16 -0.88
N THR A 18 -15.25 -2.17 -1.75
CA THR A 18 -16.40 -2.91 -2.28
C THR A 18 -16.83 -4.11 -1.45
N GLN A 19 -16.13 -4.45 -0.36
CA GLN A 19 -16.47 -5.60 0.47
C GLN A 19 -17.47 -5.20 1.57
N ASP A 20 -18.43 -6.08 1.87
CA ASP A 20 -19.40 -5.86 2.95
C ASP A 20 -18.80 -6.01 4.36
N SER A 21 -17.62 -6.65 4.46
CA SER A 21 -16.92 -6.88 5.73
C SER A 21 -15.80 -5.87 5.93
N ALA A 22 -15.63 -5.40 7.17
CA ALA A 22 -14.53 -4.52 7.54
C ALA A 22 -13.17 -5.22 7.32
N CYS A 23 -12.18 -4.46 6.82
CA CYS A 23 -10.81 -4.92 6.72
C CYS A 23 -10.08 -4.75 8.05
N ASP A 24 -9.48 -5.81 8.58
CA ASP A 24 -8.69 -5.73 9.82
C ASP A 24 -7.29 -5.14 9.58
N VAL A 25 -6.66 -5.45 8.43
CA VAL A 25 -5.33 -4.95 8.08
C VAL A 25 -5.01 -5.18 6.61
N VAL A 26 -4.29 -4.22 6.00
CA VAL A 26 -3.60 -4.41 4.72
C VAL A 26 -2.09 -4.50 4.96
N ILE A 27 -1.46 -5.51 4.35
CA ILE A 27 0.00 -5.69 4.41
C ILE A 27 0.54 -5.71 2.99
N TYR A 28 1.38 -4.72 2.67
CA TYR A 28 2.07 -4.63 1.38
C TYR A 28 3.55 -4.96 1.52
N PHE A 29 4.05 -5.80 0.62
CA PHE A 29 5.48 -6.00 0.40
C PHE A 29 5.88 -5.25 -0.87
N THR A 30 6.69 -4.20 -0.74
CA THR A 30 6.99 -3.30 -1.85
C THR A 30 8.32 -2.58 -1.67
N ASP A 31 8.86 -2.00 -2.73
CA ASP A 31 9.93 -1.00 -2.66
C ASP A 31 9.40 0.43 -2.42
N ALA A 32 8.07 0.58 -2.24
CA ALA A 32 7.36 1.83 -2.04
C ALA A 32 7.45 2.82 -3.20
N LYS A 33 7.79 2.35 -4.41
CA LYS A 33 7.83 3.18 -5.61
C LYS A 33 6.53 3.04 -6.40
N GLY A 34 5.67 4.04 -6.27
CA GLY A 34 4.38 4.02 -6.91
C GLY A 34 3.48 5.19 -6.57
N VAL A 35 2.23 5.08 -7.02
CA VAL A 35 1.14 5.99 -6.68
C VAL A 35 0.38 5.41 -5.50
N PHE A 36 0.40 6.13 -4.38
CA PHE A 36 -0.33 5.79 -3.16
C PHE A 36 -1.74 6.39 -3.18
N PRO A 37 -2.68 5.82 -2.41
CA PRO A 37 -3.93 6.50 -2.09
C PRO A 37 -3.67 7.84 -1.40
N LYS A 38 -4.50 8.83 -1.75
CA LYS A 38 -4.35 10.22 -1.26
C LYS A 38 -4.65 10.38 0.23
N ALA A 39 -5.44 9.48 0.80
CA ALA A 39 -5.83 9.49 2.21
C ALA A 39 -5.57 8.10 2.82
N GLU A 40 -5.26 8.08 4.11
CA GLU A 40 -5.16 6.86 4.89
C GLU A 40 -6.56 6.28 5.11
N PRO A 41 -6.78 4.96 4.90
CA PRO A 41 -8.05 4.33 5.19
C PRO A 41 -8.28 4.22 6.71
N ASN A 42 -9.51 3.87 7.11
CA ASN A 42 -9.89 3.71 8.52
C ASN A 42 -9.48 2.36 9.14
N TYR A 43 -8.58 1.63 8.50
CA TYR A 43 -8.02 0.36 8.97
C TYR A 43 -6.49 0.38 8.91
N PRO A 44 -5.80 -0.41 9.75
CA PRO A 44 -4.34 -0.49 9.75
C PRO A 44 -3.76 -0.85 8.39
N VAL A 45 -2.69 -0.16 7.99
CA VAL A 45 -1.91 -0.51 6.81
C VAL A 45 -0.44 -0.61 7.17
N MET A 46 0.17 -1.73 6.80
CA MET A 46 1.58 -2.02 7.03
C MET A 46 2.31 -2.11 5.70
N TRP A 47 3.38 -1.33 5.59
CA TRP A 47 4.24 -1.29 4.43
C TRP A 47 5.57 -1.94 4.78
N LEU A 48 5.75 -3.19 4.35
CA LEU A 48 7.00 -3.93 4.51
C LEU A 48 7.92 -3.56 3.35
N ILE A 49 8.88 -2.68 3.65
CA ILE A 49 9.68 -1.99 2.65
C ILE A 49 11.11 -2.50 2.66
N LYS A 50 11.58 -2.89 1.48
CA LYS A 50 13.01 -3.12 1.22
C LYS A 50 13.69 -1.80 0.89
N GLY A 51 14.55 -1.31 1.80
CA GLY A 51 15.29 -0.07 1.62
C GLY A 51 14.69 1.11 2.37
N LYS A 52 15.07 2.33 1.98
CA LYS A 52 14.86 3.57 2.76
C LYS A 52 13.67 4.43 2.34
N GLU A 53 12.91 3.98 1.33
CA GLU A 53 11.76 4.71 0.81
C GLU A 53 10.70 4.89 1.91
N GLN A 54 10.01 6.03 1.87
CA GLN A 54 9.00 6.42 2.85
C GLN A 54 7.60 6.20 2.28
N THR A 55 6.60 6.11 3.16
CA THR A 55 5.18 6.06 2.79
C THR A 55 4.46 7.29 3.31
N PRO A 56 3.41 7.76 2.62
CA PRO A 56 2.70 8.97 3.04
C PRO A 56 1.94 8.79 4.36
N TRP A 57 1.58 7.56 4.71
CA TRP A 57 0.82 7.17 5.90
C TRP A 57 0.99 5.66 6.17
N GLY A 58 0.37 5.14 7.23
CA GLY A 58 0.48 3.75 7.65
C GLY A 58 1.81 3.43 8.34
N THR A 59 1.95 2.20 8.82
CA THR A 59 3.15 1.75 9.53
C THR A 59 4.18 1.23 8.53
N ARG A 60 5.32 1.91 8.42
CA ARG A 60 6.47 1.40 7.68
C ARG A 60 7.27 0.42 8.53
N ILE A 61 7.43 -0.80 8.03
CA ILE A 61 8.28 -1.85 8.60
C ILE A 61 9.44 -2.07 7.64
N GLN A 62 10.67 -1.86 8.10
CA GLN A 62 11.84 -2.10 7.27
C GLN A 62 12.19 -3.60 7.25
N LEU A 63 12.32 -4.15 6.05
CA LEU A 63 12.89 -5.48 5.84
C LEU A 63 14.42 -5.35 5.77
N ASN A 64 15.10 -5.99 6.73
CA ASN A 64 16.56 -6.00 6.87
C ASN A 64 17.18 -7.19 6.12
#